data_AF-C7XPU9-F1
#
_entry.id   AF-C7XPU9-F1
#
_cell.length_a   1.000
_cell.length_b   1.000
_cell.length_c   1.000
_cell.angle_alpha   90.00
_cell.angle_beta   90.00
_cell.angle_gamma   90.00
#
_symmetry.space_group_name_H-M   'P 1'
#
loop_
_entity.id
_entity.type
_entity.pdbx_description
1 polymer ?
#
loop_
_entity_poly.entity_id
_entity_poly.type
_entity_poly.pdbx_seq_one_letter_code
_entity_poly.pdbx_strand_id
1 'polypeptide(L)' 'MRDLIETLTKELEKEDFFLSIKKVSEILYVSKTTILNKIKSGEIKYIKIGKLYKIPKESIIEYVERNLLKDS' A
#
# COMPACT_ATOMS: atom_id res chain seq x y z
N MET A 1 18.86 3.34 1.89
CA MET A 1 17.67 3.13 1.02
C MET A 1 17.16 1.70 1.12
N ARG A 2 18.03 0.68 1.06
CA ARG A 2 17.65 -0.72 1.34
C ARG A 2 17.05 -0.94 2.73
N ASP A 3 17.60 -0.27 3.76
CA ASP A 3 17.12 -0.42 5.15
C ASP A 3 15.67 0.05 5.35
N LEU A 4 15.23 1.04 4.58
CA LEU A 4 13.85 1.55 4.63
C LEU A 4 12.87 0.54 4.02
N ILE A 5 13.24 -0.06 2.88
CA ILE A 5 12.44 -1.10 2.23
C ILE A 5 12.33 -2.30 3.16
N GLU A 6 13.43 -2.74 3.77
CA GLU A 6 13.42 -3.88 4.68
C GLU A 6 12.55 -3.64 5.93
N THR A 7 12.56 -2.40 6.46
CA THR A 7 11.69 -2.01 7.57
C THR A 7 10.21 -2.05 7.16
N LEU A 8 9.85 -1.48 6.00
CA LEU A 8 8.48 -1.49 5.48
C LEU A 8 7.96 -2.91 5.21
N THR A 9 8.80 -3.78 4.67
CA THR A 9 8.45 -5.18 4.42
C THR A 9 8.15 -5.92 5.72
N LYS A 10 8.99 -5.76 6.75
CA LYS A 10 8.75 -6.33 8.08
C LYS A 10 7.47 -5.83 8.74
N GLU A 11 7.11 -4.57 8.53
CA GLU A 11 5.86 -4.00 9.02
C GLU A 11 4.65 -4.68 8.35
N LEU A 12 4.73 -4.91 7.03
CA LEU A 12 3.67 -5.53 6.22
C LEU A 12 3.48 -7.03 6.51
N GLU A 13 4.53 -7.74 6.92
CA GLU A 13 4.45 -9.17 7.28
C GLU A 13 3.61 -9.42 8.55
N LYS A 14 3.53 -8.44 9.45
CA LYS A 14 2.78 -8.54 10.71
C LYS A 14 1.28 -8.26 10.57
N GLU A 15 0.86 -7.79 9.40
CA GLU A 15 -0.51 -7.34 9.18
C GLU A 15 -1.40 -8.42 8.57
N ASP A 16 -2.71 -8.26 8.78
CA ASP A 16 -3.73 -9.08 8.12
C ASP A 16 -3.60 -9.00 6.60
N PHE A 17 -4.07 -10.06 5.92
CA PHE A 17 -4.05 -10.16 4.47
C PHE A 17 -4.69 -8.93 3.77
N PHE A 18 -5.68 -8.31 4.41
CA PHE A 18 -6.35 -7.12 3.90
C PHE A 18 -6.19 -5.89 4.81
N LEU A 19 -5.62 -4.84 4.25
CA LEU A 19 -5.43 -3.55 4.89
C LEU A 19 -6.59 -2.59 4.59
N SER A 20 -6.82 -1.65 5.49
CA SER A 20 -7.73 -0.51 5.26
C SER A 20 -6.97 0.68 4.68
N ILE A 21 -7.67 1.63 4.05
CA ILE A 21 -7.08 2.90 3.56
C ILE A 21 -6.31 3.63 4.67
N LYS A 22 -6.86 3.64 5.90
CA LYS A 22 -6.19 4.29 7.05
C LYS A 22 -4.85 3.63 7.32
N LYS A 23 -4.80 2.30 7.35
CA LYS A 23 -3.59 1.56 7.64
C LYS A 23 -2.53 1.69 6.54
N VAL A 24 -2.96 1.64 5.27
CA VAL A 24 -2.06 1.87 4.12
C VAL A 24 -1.48 3.29 4.16
N SER A 25 -2.27 4.29 4.53
CA SER A 25 -1.82 5.67 4.71
C SER A 25 -0.74 5.80 5.79
N GLU A 26 -0.89 5.08 6.91
CA GLU A 26 0.11 5.04 7.99
C GLU A 26 1.40 4.34 7.54
N ILE A 27 1.31 3.22 6.82
CA ILE A 27 2.48 2.46 6.34
C ILE A 27 3.27 3.25 5.29
N LEU A 28 2.58 3.85 4.31
CA LEU A 28 3.23 4.57 3.22
C LEU A 28 3.53 6.03 3.56
N TYR A 29 3.20 6.49 4.77
CA TYR A 29 3.36 7.88 5.21
C TYR A 29 2.79 8.92 4.23
N VAL A 30 1.65 8.61 3.63
CA VAL A 30 0.95 9.49 2.68
C VAL A 30 -0.49 9.72 3.10
N SER A 31 -1.09 10.80 2.60
CA SER A 31 -2.47 11.14 2.93
C SER A 31 -3.46 10.07 2.43
N LYS A 32 -4.58 9.88 3.16
CA LYS A 32 -5.69 9.02 2.73
C LYS A 32 -6.22 9.40 1.34
N THR A 33 -6.21 10.69 1.02
CA THR A 33 -6.61 11.21 -0.30
C THR A 33 -5.67 10.71 -1.39
N THR A 34 -4.35 10.72 -1.12
CA THR A 34 -3.35 10.17 -2.04
C THR A 34 -3.59 8.69 -2.27
N ILE A 35 -3.80 7.89 -1.22
CA ILE A 35 -4.12 6.45 -1.35
C ILE A 35 -5.39 6.24 -2.16
N LEU A 36 -6.45 7.01 -1.89
CA LEU A 36 -7.69 6.96 -2.66
C LEU A 36 -7.48 7.28 -4.14
N ASN A 37 -6.65 8.28 -4.46
CA ASN A 37 -6.32 8.62 -5.83
C ASN A 37 -5.53 7.50 -6.52
N LYS A 38 -4.58 6.88 -5.82
CA LYS A 38 -3.81 5.71 -6.32
C LYS A 38 -4.66 4.47 -6.54
N ILE A 39 -5.67 4.28 -5.69
CA ILE A 39 -6.69 3.25 -5.86
C ILE A 39 -7.54 3.54 -7.09
N LYS A 40 -7.99 4.79 -7.26
CA LYS A 40 -8.81 5.21 -8.41
C LYS A 40 -8.05 5.18 -9.73
N SER A 41 -6.74 5.48 -9.73
CA SER A 41 -5.89 5.39 -10.91
C SER A 41 -5.54 3.95 -11.30
N GLY A 42 -5.88 2.97 -10.45
CA GLY A 42 -5.56 1.55 -10.68
C GLY A 42 -4.12 1.17 -10.34
N GLU A 43 -3.34 2.08 -9.74
CA GLU A 43 -1.97 1.82 -9.30
C GLU A 43 -1.92 0.90 -8.06
N ILE A 44 -2.96 0.97 -7.22
CA ILE A 44 -3.14 0.07 -6.06
C ILE A 44 -4.43 -0.73 -6.26
N LYS A 45 -4.30 -2.06 -6.32
CA LYS A 45 -5.43 -2.99 -6.40
C LYS A 45 -6.16 -3.01 -5.06
N TYR A 46 -7.48 -3.19 -5.13
CA TYR A 46 -8.34 -3.23 -3.97
C TYR A 46 -9.58 -4.08 -4.23
N ILE A 47 -10.24 -4.48 -3.15
CA ILE A 47 -11.55 -5.11 -3.14
C ILE A 47 -12.51 -4.16 -2.42
N LYS A 48 -13.64 -3.85 -3.05
CA LYS A 48 -14.70 -3.02 -2.46
C LYS A 48 -15.76 -3.92 -1.86
N ILE A 49 -16.03 -3.75 -0.56
CA ILE A 49 -17.08 -4.47 0.14
C ILE A 49 -18.02 -3.41 0.74
N GLY A 50 -19.13 -3.15 0.05
CA GLY A 50 -20.04 -2.05 0.38
C GLY A 50 -19.32 -0.69 0.33
N LYS A 51 -19.20 -0.03 1.49
CA LYS A 51 -18.50 1.26 1.65
C LYS A 51 -17.02 1.11 2.04
N LEU A 52 -16.57 -0.12 2.32
CA LEU A 52 -15.22 -0.41 2.77
C LEU A 52 -14.30 -0.76 1.61
N TYR A 53 -13.07 -0.28 1.69
CA TYR A 53 -11.98 -0.64 0.79
C TYR A 53 -11.05 -1.58 1.55
N LYS A 54 -10.86 -2.77 1.00
CA LYS A 54 -9.93 -3.79 1.49
C LYS A 54 -8.79 -3.92 0.48
N ILE A 55 -7.58 -3.64 0.94
CA ILE A 55 -6.40 -3.54 0.08
C ILE A 55 -5.51 -4.74 0.42
N PRO A 56 -5.29 -5.68 -0.52
CA PRO A 56 -4.37 -6.79 -0.29
C PRO A 56 -2.97 -6.26 0.00
N LYS A 57 -2.27 -6.83 0.99
CA LYS A 57 -0.89 -6.43 1.32
C LYS A 57 0.05 -6.55 0.13
N GLU A 58 -0.14 -7.57 -0.70
CA GLU A 58 0.65 -7.85 -1.89
C GLU A 58 0.54 -6.71 -2.90
N SER A 59 -0.63 -6.08 -2.99
CA SER A 59 -0.81 -4.92 -3.87
C SER A 59 0.00 -3.72 -3.42
N ILE A 60 0.25 -3.55 -2.12
CA ILE A 60 1.09 -2.47 -1.61
C ILE A 60 2.55 -2.77 -1.87
N ILE A 61 2.98 -4.02 -1.68
CA ILE A 61 4.34 -4.47 -2.00
C ILE A 61 4.62 -4.22 -3.49
N GLU A 62 3.75 -4.71 -4.39
CA GLU A 62 3.87 -4.47 -5.83
C GLU A 62 3.95 -2.99 -6.17
N TYR A 63 3.13 -2.15 -5.51
CA TYR A 63 3.13 -0.71 -5.74
C TYR A 63 4.46 -0.08 -5.34
N VAL A 64 4.99 -0.43 -4.15
CA VAL A 64 6.25 0.10 -3.65
C VAL A 64 7.41 -0.33 -4.55
N GLU A 65 7.49 -1.61 -4.90
CA GLU A 65 8.52 -2.15 -5.79
C GLU A 65 8.52 -1.46 -7.16
N ARG A 66 7.34 -1.31 -7.79
CA ARG A 66 7.23 -0.65 -9.11
C ARG A 66 7.68 0.81 -9.10
N ASN A 67 7.44 1.53 -8.01
CA ASN A 67 7.79 2.95 -7.93
C ASN A 67 9.25 3.15 -7.49
N LEU A 68 9.79 2.30 -6.62
CA LEU A 68 11.19 2.40 -6.17
C LEU A 68 12.19 1.87 -7.21
N LEU A 69 11.81 0.88 -8.03
CA LEU A 69 12.66 0.37 -9.11
C LEU A 69 12.63 1.25 -10.36
N LYS A 70 11.68 2.18 -10.49
CA LYS A 70 11.61 3.13 -11.60
C LYS A 70 12.60 4.30 -11.48
N ASP A 71 13.08 4.57 -10.27
CA ASP A 71 13.98 5.68 -9.96
C ASP A 71 15.46 5.23 -9.83
N SER A 72 15.80 3.98 -10.20
CA SER A 72 17.17 3.42 -10.19
C SER A 72 17.70 3.09 -11.58
#